data_AF-A0A6N9R171-F1
#
_entry.id   AF-A0A6N9R171-F1
#
_cell.length_a   1.000
_cell.length_b   1.000
_cell.length_c   1.000
_cell.angle_alpha   90.00
_cell.angle_beta   90.00
_cell.angle_gamma   90.00
#
_symmetry.space_group_name_H-M   'P 1'
#
loop_
_entity.id
_entity.type
_entity.pdbx_description
1 polymer ?
#
loop_
_entity_poly.entity_id
_entity_poly.type
_entity_poly.pdbx_seq_one_letter_code
_entity_poly.pdbx_strand_id
1 'polypeptide(L)'
;MDVFPDFEGLAGIGEMEEVIGALLMFVLIIAVLMLIVSGIAWAIGASTGNYQVASKGRAGVLVALGAAILAGSGVAWINWLVSVGEQL
;
A
#
# COMPACT_ATOMS: atom_id res chain seq x y z
N MET A 1 18.04 -23.70 35.27
CA MET A 1 18.34 -22.46 34.53
C MET A 1 17.13 -22.20 33.66
N ASP A 2 16.15 -21.48 34.20
CA ASP A 2 14.96 -21.10 33.44
C ASP A 2 15.35 -20.04 32.43
N VAL A 3 15.45 -20.43 31.16
CA VAL A 3 15.62 -19.49 30.05
C VAL A 3 14.22 -18.99 29.72
N PHE A 4 13.82 -17.91 30.38
CA PHE A 4 12.63 -17.16 30.00
C PHE A 4 12.98 -16.23 28.82
N PRO A 5 12.15 -16.17 27.77
CA PRO A 5 12.34 -15.20 26.70
C PRO A 5 12.28 -13.78 27.27
N ASP A 6 13.32 -13.01 26.97
CA ASP A 6 13.40 -11.60 27.31
C ASP A 6 12.55 -10.79 26.32
N PHE A 7 11.38 -10.34 26.79
CA PHE A 7 10.46 -9.50 26.02
C PHE A 7 10.77 -8.00 26.17
N GLU A 8 11.79 -7.62 26.94
CA GLU A 8 12.24 -6.24 27.11
C GLU A 8 12.77 -5.67 25.77
N GLY A 9 13.30 -6.54 24.90
CA GLY A 9 13.64 -6.20 23.51
C GLY A 9 12.43 -5.94 22.58
N LEU A 10 11.22 -6.33 22.98
CA LEU A 10 9.98 -6.02 22.27
C LEU A 10 9.34 -4.70 22.74
N ALA A 11 9.94 -3.97 23.68
CA ALA A 11 9.38 -2.72 24.20
C ALA A 11 9.11 -1.66 23.10
N GLY A 12 9.82 -1.72 21.96
CA GLY A 12 9.65 -0.79 20.84
C GLY A 12 8.65 -1.20 19.75
N ILE A 13 7.90 -2.29 19.92
CA ILE A 13 6.93 -2.74 18.89
C ILE A 13 5.81 -1.72 18.65
N GLY A 14 5.41 -0.99 19.70
CA GLY A 14 4.37 0.04 19.61
C GLY A 14 4.80 1.22 18.73
N GLU A 15 5.99 1.78 18.95
CA GLU A 15 6.52 2.82 18.07
C GLU A 15 6.71 2.34 16.64
N MET A 16 7.14 1.08 16.42
CA MET A 16 7.29 0.55 15.07
C MET A 16 5.95 0.40 14.35
N GLU A 17 4.91 -0.06 15.05
CA GLU A 17 3.56 -0.16 14.50
C GLU A 17 3.01 1.22 14.11
N GLU A 18 3.22 2.24 14.95
CA GLU A 18 2.80 3.61 14.67
C GLU A 18 3.53 4.19 13.44
N VAL A 19 4.84 3.97 13.34
CA VAL A 19 5.64 4.39 12.18
C VAL A 19 5.18 3.67 10.90
N ILE A 20 4.94 2.35 10.97
CA ILE A 20 4.45 1.57 9.82
C ILE A 20 3.07 2.06 9.39
N GLY A 21 2.16 2.30 10.34
CA GLY A 21 0.83 2.85 10.08
C GLY A 21 0.89 4.22 9.40
N ALA A 22 1.77 5.10 9.86
CA ALA A 22 2.00 6.40 9.24
C ALA A 22 2.54 6.26 7.80
N LEU A 23 3.54 5.41 7.58
CA LEU A 23 4.09 5.12 6.24
C LEU A 23 3.02 4.58 5.28
N LEU A 24 2.15 3.69 5.75
CA LEU A 24 1.04 3.15 4.96
C LEU A 24 0.08 4.26 4.53
N MET A 25 -0.26 5.19 5.43
CA MET A 25 -1.10 6.34 5.12
C MET A 25 -0.48 7.22 4.03
N PHE A 26 0.83 7.51 4.12
CA PHE A 26 1.54 8.25 3.07
C PHE A 26 1.49 7.54 1.71
N VAL A 27 1.74 6.23 1.68
CA VAL A 27 1.68 5.43 0.45
C VAL A 27 0.29 5.50 -0.19
N LEU A 28 -0.77 5.33 0.61
CA LEU A 28 -2.15 5.39 0.11
C LEU A 28 -2.50 6.78 -0.44
N ILE A 29 -2.10 7.86 0.26
CA ILE A 29 -2.32 9.23 -0.22
C ILE A 29 -1.62 9.45 -1.56
N ILE A 30 -0.35 9.07 -1.67
CA ILE A 30 0.42 9.23 -2.91
C ILE A 30 -0.20 8.41 -4.04
N ALA A 31 -0.64 7.17 -3.76
CA ALA A 31 -1.31 6.33 -4.75
C ALA A 31 -2.59 6.98 -5.29
N VAL A 32 -3.42 7.55 -4.41
CA VAL A 32 -4.65 8.26 -4.80
C VAL A 32 -4.33 9.51 -5.61
N LEU A 33 -3.36 10.32 -5.20
CA LEU A 33 -2.94 11.51 -5.96
C LEU A 33 -2.45 11.13 -7.36
N MET A 34 -1.62 10.10 -7.48
CA MET A 34 -1.14 9.59 -8.77
C MET A 34 -2.26 9.04 -9.64
N LEU A 35 -3.26 8.37 -9.04
CA LEU A 35 -4.45 7.88 -9.74
C LEU A 35 -5.26 9.04 -10.33
N ILE A 36 -5.44 10.13 -9.57
CA ILE A 36 -6.14 11.33 -10.03
C ILE A 36 -5.41 11.96 -11.21
N VAL A 37 -4.10 12.20 -11.09
CA VAL A 37 -3.28 12.79 -12.17
C VAL A 37 -3.32 11.93 -13.43
N SER A 38 -3.16 10.62 -13.28
CA SER A 38 -3.19 9.67 -14.40
C SER A 38 -4.57 9.60 -15.05
N GLY A 39 -5.65 9.66 -14.26
CA GLY A 39 -7.03 9.69 -14.74
C GLY A 39 -7.34 10.96 -15.55
N ILE A 40 -6.87 12.12 -15.09
CA ILE A 40 -6.99 13.39 -15.83
C ILE A 40 -6.22 13.32 -17.15
N ALA A 41 -4.96 12.88 -17.12
CA ALA A 41 -4.15 12.72 -18.33
C ALA A 41 -4.81 11.75 -19.33
N TRP A 42 -5.37 10.66 -18.83
CA TRP A 42 -6.13 9.73 -19.67
C TRP A 42 -7.35 10.38 -20.31
N ALA A 43 -8.17 11.09 -19.53
CA ALA A 43 -9.38 11.76 -20.02
C ALA A 43 -9.06 12.80 -21.10
N ILE A 44 -8.02 13.61 -20.90
CA ILE A 44 -7.59 14.63 -21.87
C ILE A 44 -7.03 13.96 -23.14
N GLY A 45 -6.18 12.94 -22.99
CA GLY A 45 -5.64 12.21 -24.15
C GLY A 45 -6.73 11.53 -24.98
N ALA A 46 -7.75 10.98 -24.31
CA ALA A 46 -8.89 10.35 -24.96
C ALA A 46 -9.80 11.36 -25.69
N SER A 47 -10.03 12.55 -25.12
CA SER A 47 -10.87 13.58 -25.74
C SER A 47 -10.18 14.33 -26.90
N THR A 48 -8.85 14.45 -26.85
CA THR A 48 -8.05 15.12 -27.89
C THR A 48 -7.58 14.20 -29.02
N GLY A 49 -7.88 12.90 -28.95
CA GLY A 49 -7.39 11.92 -29.93
C GLY A 49 -5.89 11.62 -29.83
N ASN A 50 -5.23 12.07 -28.76
CA ASN A 50 -3.81 11.81 -28.52
C ASN A 50 -3.61 10.44 -27.86
N TYR A 51 -3.43 9.41 -28.69
CA TYR A 51 -3.26 8.02 -28.26
C TYR A 51 -2.06 7.79 -27.33
N GLN A 52 -0.98 8.56 -27.46
CA GLN A 52 0.20 8.40 -26.61
C GLN A 52 -0.05 8.86 -25.18
N VAL A 53 -0.78 9.96 -25.00
CA VAL A 53 -1.14 10.45 -23.67
C VAL A 53 -2.25 9.59 -23.06
N ALA A 54 -3.22 9.17 -23.87
CA ALA A 54 -4.30 8.29 -23.42
C ALA A 54 -3.79 6.93 -22.94
N SER A 55 -2.84 6.31 -23.64
CA SER A 55 -2.29 5.00 -23.25
C SER A 55 -1.46 5.09 -21.97
N LYS A 56 -0.63 6.12 -21.84
CA LYS A 56 0.17 6.39 -20.63
C LYS A 56 -0.71 6.69 -19.43
N GLY A 57 -1.79 7.47 -19.61
CA GLY A 57 -2.76 7.74 -18.56
C GLY A 57 -3.45 6.46 -18.05
N ARG A 58 -3.90 5.57 -18.95
CA ARG A 58 -4.46 4.27 -18.56
C ARG A 58 -3.49 3.43 -17.76
N ALA A 59 -2.24 3.31 -18.23
CA ALA A 59 -1.21 2.55 -17.53
C ALA A 59 -0.93 3.14 -16.15
N GLY A 60 -0.86 4.47 -16.02
CA GLY A 60 -0.69 5.16 -14.74
C GLY A 60 -1.83 4.88 -13.76
N VAL A 61 -3.09 4.87 -14.22
CA VAL A 61 -4.24 4.49 -13.38
C VAL A 61 -4.13 3.05 -12.90
N LEU A 62 -3.78 2.11 -13.78
CA LEU A 62 -3.64 0.70 -13.41
C LEU A 62 -2.50 0.47 -12.41
N VAL A 63 -1.36 1.13 -12.58
CA VAL A 63 -0.23 1.04 -11.66
C VAL A 63 -0.58 1.64 -10.30
N ALA A 64 -1.20 2.82 -10.26
CA ALA A 64 -1.61 3.46 -9.02
C ALA A 64 -2.66 2.62 -8.26
N LEU A 65 -3.63 2.05 -8.98
CA LEU A 65 -4.62 1.14 -8.41
C LEU A 65 -3.96 -0.14 -7.87
N GLY A 66 -3.06 -0.74 -8.63
CA GLY A 66 -2.31 -1.93 -8.20
C GLY A 66 -1.47 -1.67 -6.95
N ALA A 67 -0.80 -0.52 -6.88
CA ALA A 67 -0.03 -0.11 -5.71
C ALA A 67 -0.91 0.07 -4.46
N ALA A 68 -2.07 0.70 -4.60
CA ALA A 68 -3.02 0.88 -3.50
C ALA A 68 -3.56 -0.48 -2.98
N ILE A 69 -3.94 -1.38 -3.90
CA ILE A 69 -4.40 -2.73 -3.54
C ILE A 69 -3.29 -3.50 -2.85
N LEU A 70 -2.06 -3.46 -3.37
CA LEU A 70 -0.93 -4.16 -2.78
C LEU A 70 -0.61 -3.65 -1.37
N ALA A 71 -0.59 -2.33 -1.17
CA ALA A 71 -0.35 -1.73 0.14
C ALA A 71 -1.43 -2.13 1.16
N GLY A 72 -2.71 -2.09 0.79
CA GLY A 72 -3.80 -2.50 1.70
C GLY A 72 -3.86 -4.01 1.96
N SER A 73 -3.71 -4.82 0.91
CA SER A 73 -3.78 -6.28 1.01
C SER A 73 -2.59 -6.89 1.78
N GLY A 74 -1.42 -6.25 1.77
CA GLY A 74 -0.27 -6.69 2.55
C GLY A 74 -0.56 -6.77 4.05
N VAL A 75 -1.24 -5.75 4.60
CA VAL A 75 -1.64 -5.73 6.03
C VAL A 75 -2.65 -6.85 6.33
N ALA A 76 -3.67 -6.98 5.50
CA ALA A 76 -4.69 -8.03 5.66
C ALA A 76 -4.07 -9.44 5.57
N TRP A 77 -3.09 -9.63 4.69
CA TRP A 77 -2.41 -10.91 4.52
C TRP A 77 -1.54 -11.26 5.74
N ILE A 78 -0.77 -10.31 6.28
CA ILE A 78 0.01 -10.52 7.50
C ILE A 78 -0.90 -10.90 8.67
N ASN A 79 -2.01 -10.16 8.85
CA ASN A 79 -2.98 -10.46 9.91
C ASN A 79 -3.59 -11.87 9.76
N TRP A 80 -3.87 -12.29 8.52
CA TRP A 80 -4.34 -13.65 8.27
C TRP A 80 -3.28 -14.70 8.62
N LEU A 81 -2.01 -14.49 8.25
CA LEU A 81 -0.91 -15.41 8.57
C LEU A 81 -0.71 -15.57 10.08
N VAL A 82 -0.78 -14.47 10.84
CA VAL A 82 -0.73 -14.51 12.31
C VAL A 82 -1.89 -15.32 12.87
N SER A 83 -3.11 -15.08 12.40
CA SER A 83 -4.31 -15.82 12.85
C SER A 83 -4.23 -17.33 12.55
N VAL A 84 -3.65 -17.72 11.41
CA VAL A 84 -3.43 -19.13 11.08
C VAL A 84 -2.38 -19.75 12.01
N GLY A 85 -1.32 -19.02 12.33
CA GLY A 85 -0.28 -19.47 13.26
C GLY A 85 -0.79 -19.70 14.69
N GLU A 86 -1.71 -18.87 15.18
CA GLU A 86 -2.34 -19.06 16.50
C GLU A 86 -3.26 -20.30 16.58
N GLN A 87 -3.73 -20.80 15.44
CA GLN A 87 -4.60 -21.98 15.38
C GLN A 87 -3.85 -23.31 15.31
N LEU A 88 -2.53 -23.27 15.10
CA LEU A 88 -1.64 -24.44 14.99
C LEU A 88 -0.88 -24.69 16.30
#